data_AF-A0A4W3J4M3-F1
#
_entry.id   AF-A0A4W3J4M3-F1
#
_cell.length_a   1.000
_cell.length_b   1.000
_cell.length_c   1.000
_cell.angle_alpha   90.00
_cell.angle_beta   90.00
_cell.angle_gamma   90.00
#
_symmetry.space_group_name_H-M   'P 1'
#
loop_
_entity.id
_entity.type
_entity.pdbx_description
1 polymer ?
#
loop_
_entity_poly.entity_id
_entity_poly.type
_entity_poly.pdbx_seq_one_letter_code
_entity_poly.pdbx_strand_id
1 'polypeptide(L)'
;QIIDLDLKRNQNREALRVLRNSINQSGNVMVCFGNMFIKLPKSRTKDMIQKDQEQLDKEIQQLRNQLRTKVNNLNEAQGKPELKGFDLSPLTPDEIRAIGKTMNS
;
A
#
# COMPACT_ATOMS: atom_id res chain seq x y z
N GLN A 1 -11.42 -8.79 -3.79
CA GLN A 1 -10.76 -8.41 -2.51
C GLN A 1 -9.41 -7.71 -2.73
N ILE A 2 -8.31 -8.37 -3.13
CA ILE A 2 -7.02 -7.66 -3.32
C ILE A 2 -7.11 -6.57 -4.40
N ILE A 3 -7.78 -6.85 -5.52
CA ILE A 3 -7.98 -5.87 -6.60
C ILE A 3 -8.73 -4.62 -6.11
N ASP A 4 -9.78 -4.81 -5.32
CA ASP A 4 -10.60 -3.71 -4.78
C ASP A 4 -9.79 -2.84 -3.80
N LEU A 5 -8.93 -3.47 -2.98
CA LEU A 5 -8.02 -2.76 -2.08
C LEU A 5 -6.94 -2.00 -2.85
N ASP A 6 -6.38 -2.60 -3.90
CA ASP A 6 -5.41 -1.93 -4.78
C ASP A 6 -6.05 -0.73 -5.51
N LEU A 7 -7.33 -0.84 -5.91
CA LEU A 7 -8.08 0.26 -6.52
C LEU A 7 -8.27 1.42 -5.54
N LYS A 8 -8.72 1.15 -4.31
CA LYS A 8 -8.85 2.16 -3.25
C LYS A 8 -7.50 2.82 -2.93
N ARG A 9 -6.44 2.01 -2.86
CA ARG A 9 -5.07 2.51 -2.66
C ARG A 9 -4.67 3.49 -3.76
N ASN A 10 -4.97 3.17 -5.01
CA ASN A 10 -4.67 4.06 -6.13
C ASN A 10 -5.47 5.38 -6.04
N GLN A 11 -6.76 5.30 -5.66
CA GLN A 11 -7.59 6.48 -5.42
C GLN A 11 -7.02 7.38 -4.32
N ASN A 12 -6.52 6.80 -3.23
CA ASN A 12 -5.86 7.55 -2.15
C ASN A 12 -4.60 8.26 -2.64
N ARG A 13 -3.78 7.63 -3.49
CA ARG A 13 -2.60 8.25 -4.09
C ARG A 13 -2.96 9.44 -4.98
N GLU A 14 -3.98 9.30 -5.82
CA GLU A 14 -4.48 10.38 -6.67
C GLU A 14 -5.03 11.54 -5.80
N ALA A 15 -5.81 11.24 -4.77
CA ALA A 15 -6.33 12.24 -3.85
C ALA A 15 -5.21 13.00 -3.12
N LEU A 16 -4.19 12.30 -2.60
CA LEU A 16 -3.02 12.93 -1.98
C LEU A 16 -2.24 13.81 -2.96
N ARG A 17 -2.13 13.41 -4.23
CA ARG A 17 -1.48 14.20 -5.27
C ARG A 17 -2.23 15.51 -5.53
N VAL A 18 -3.56 15.46 -5.63
CA VAL A 18 -4.41 16.65 -5.79
C VAL A 18 -4.30 17.58 -4.57
N LEU A 19 -4.32 17.02 -3.36
CA LEU A 19 -4.12 17.81 -2.14
C LEU A 19 -2.72 18.44 -2.10
N ARG A 20 -1.68 17.76 -2.57
CA ARG A 20 -0.32 18.33 -2.60
C ARG A 20 -0.20 19.48 -3.61
N ASN A 21 -0.81 19.36 -4.78
CA ASN A 21 -0.63 20.31 -5.88
C ASN A 21 -1.56 21.54 -5.83
N SER A 22 -2.54 21.56 -4.93
CA SER A 22 -3.42 22.72 -4.78
C SER A 22 -2.66 23.90 -4.16
N ILE A 23 -2.72 25.04 -4.86
CA ILE A 23 -1.94 26.28 -4.66
C ILE A 23 -2.04 26.82 -3.22
N ASN A 24 -3.19 26.65 -2.57
CA ASN A 24 -3.41 27.09 -1.19
C ASN A 24 -3.25 25.93 -0.21
N GLN A 25 -2.31 26.06 0.75
CA GLN A 25 -2.16 25.11 1.87
C GLN A 25 -3.21 25.33 2.96
N SER A 26 -3.70 26.56 3.10
CA SER A 26 -4.80 26.93 3.97
C SER A 26 -6.11 26.86 3.18
N GLY A 27 -6.95 25.88 3.52
CA GLY A 27 -8.22 25.69 2.85
C GLY A 27 -8.97 24.51 3.40
N ASN A 28 -10.29 24.54 3.21
CA ASN A 28 -11.16 23.44 3.53
C ASN A 28 -11.48 22.66 2.24
N VAL A 29 -11.43 21.34 2.32
CA VAL A 29 -11.78 20.43 1.23
C VAL A 29 -13.01 19.64 1.61
N MET A 30 -13.85 19.32 0.61
CA MET A 30 -15.01 18.47 0.80
C MET A 30 -14.60 17.01 0.61
N VAL A 31 -14.94 16.17 1.58
CA VAL A 31 -14.65 14.73 1.58
C VAL A 31 -15.97 13.97 1.62
N CYS A 32 -16.08 12.91 0.83
CA CYS A 32 -17.20 11.99 0.90
C CYS A 32 -16.91 10.92 1.97
N PHE A 33 -17.79 10.77 2.95
CA PHE A 33 -17.71 9.74 3.98
C PHE A 33 -19.05 9.00 4.04
N GLY A 34 -19.08 7.77 3.53
CA GLY A 34 -20.32 7.02 3.36
C GLY A 34 -21.26 7.72 2.37
N ASN A 35 -22.39 8.19 2.87
CA ASN A 35 -23.39 8.97 2.11
C ASN A 35 -23.37 10.48 2.45
N MET A 36 -22.38 10.95 3.21
CA MET A 36 -22.28 12.33 3.65
C MET A 36 -21.09 13.05 3.01
N PHE A 37 -21.24 14.36 2.80
CA PHE A 37 -20.15 15.24 2.40
C PHE A 37 -19.74 16.12 3.58
N ILE A 38 -18.49 16.03 4.00
CA ILE A 38 -17.95 16.74 5.17
C ILE A 38 -16.86 17.69 4.71
N LYS A 39 -16.91 18.94 5.18
CA LYS A 39 -15.89 19.95 4.92
C LYS A 39 -14.84 19.91 6.02
N LEU A 40 -13.61 19.56 5.68
CA LEU A 40 -12.49 19.43 6.63
C LEU A 40 -11.30 20.27 6.19
N PRO A 41 -10.46 20.73 7.13
CA PRO A 41 -9.18 21.34 6.80
C PRO A 41 -8.31 20.39 5.98
N LYS A 42 -7.63 20.95 4.98
CA LYS A 42 -6.76 20.21 4.07
C LYS A 42 -5.69 19.36 4.78
N SER A 43 -5.10 19.88 5.86
CA SER A 43 -4.13 19.14 6.68
C SER A 43 -4.74 17.87 7.27
N ARG A 44 -5.89 18.01 7.94
CA ARG A 44 -6.61 16.88 8.54
C ARG A 44 -7.04 15.86 7.49
N THR A 45 -7.51 16.29 6.33
CA THR A 45 -7.86 15.38 5.23
C THR A 45 -6.65 14.62 4.71
N LYS A 46 -5.50 15.30 4.57
CA LYS A 46 -4.25 14.65 4.15
C LYS A 46 -3.83 13.57 5.15
N ASP A 47 -3.82 13.88 6.44
CA ASP A 47 -3.45 12.92 7.48
C ASP A 47 -4.39 11.72 7.52
N MET A 48 -5.70 11.95 7.30
CA MET A 48 -6.70 10.90 7.24
C MET A 48 -6.46 9.95 6.06
N ILE A 49 -6.26 10.48 4.85
CA ILE A 49 -6.00 9.67 3.66
C ILE A 49 -4.66 8.94 3.78
N GLN A 50 -3.66 9.55 4.42
CA GLN A 50 -2.36 8.92 4.64
C GLN A 50 -2.44 7.73 5.63
N LYS A 51 -3.22 7.85 6.70
CA LYS A 51 -3.49 6.72 7.60
C LYS A 51 -4.27 5.60 6.91
N ASP A 52 -5.24 5.95 6.08
CA ASP A 52 -6.01 4.97 5.30
C ASP A 52 -5.11 4.23 4.29
N GLN A 53 -4.19 4.95 3.64
CA GLN A 53 -3.16 4.38 2.78
C GLN A 53 -2.28 3.36 3.52
N GLU A 54 -1.80 3.69 4.74
CA GLU A 54 -1.00 2.77 5.57
C GLU A 54 -1.77 1.51 5.96
N GLN A 55 -3.07 1.64 6.28
CA GLN A 55 -3.92 0.51 6.62
C GLN A 55 -4.15 -0.40 5.42
N LEU A 56 -4.46 0.17 4.25
CA LEU A 56 -4.61 -0.58 3.00
C LEU A 56 -3.33 -1.35 2.64
N ASP A 57 -2.15 -0.72 2.77
CA ASP A 57 -0.87 -1.38 2.48
C ASP A 57 -0.62 -2.58 3.41
N LYS A 58 -0.94 -2.46 4.71
CA LYS A 58 -0.87 -3.57 5.66
C LYS A 58 -1.82 -4.72 5.29
N GLU A 59 -3.08 -4.42 4.97
CA GLU A 59 -4.08 -5.42 4.61
C GLU A 59 -3.71 -6.16 3.32
N ILE A 60 -3.25 -5.43 2.29
CA ILE A 60 -2.77 -6.02 1.03
C ILE A 60 -1.61 -6.96 1.30
N GLN A 61 -0.63 -6.55 2.12
CA GLN A 61 0.51 -7.37 2.47
C GLN A 61 0.10 -8.64 3.24
N GLN A 62 -0.80 -8.51 4.21
CA GLN A 62 -1.35 -9.64 4.96
C GLN A 62 -2.06 -10.64 4.04
N LEU A 63 -2.91 -10.15 3.13
CA LEU A 63 -3.63 -11.00 2.17
C LEU A 63 -2.66 -11.73 1.24
N ARG A 64 -1.60 -11.06 0.76
CA ARG A 64 -0.56 -11.68 -0.07
C ARG A 64 0.18 -12.78 0.69
N ASN A 65 0.56 -12.53 1.94
CA ASN A 65 1.24 -13.52 2.77
C ASN A 65 0.35 -14.74 3.04
N GLN A 66 -0.91 -14.52 3.40
CA GLN A 66 -1.87 -15.60 3.60
C GLN A 66 -2.11 -16.42 2.33
N LEU A 67 -2.18 -15.77 1.17
CA LEU A 67 -2.30 -16.46 -0.11
C LEU A 67 -1.08 -17.34 -0.37
N ARG A 68 0.14 -16.84 -0.11
CA ARG A 68 1.37 -17.63 -0.27
C ARG A 68 1.35 -18.89 0.59
N THR A 69 1.07 -18.75 1.88
CA THR A 69 0.98 -19.90 2.80
C THR A 69 -0.05 -20.92 2.33
N LYS A 70 -1.24 -20.47 1.91
CA LYS A 70 -2.29 -21.38 1.42
C LYS A 70 -1.88 -22.13 0.15
N VAL A 71 -1.17 -21.46 -0.76
CA VAL A 71 -0.67 -22.08 -2.00
C VAL A 71 0.43 -23.09 -1.71
N ASN A 72 1.36 -22.79 -0.80
CA ASN A 72 2.42 -23.73 -0.40
C ASN A 72 1.82 -24.99 0.25
N ASN A 73 0.92 -24.83 1.22
CA ASN A 73 0.22 -25.96 1.86
C ASN A 73 -0.53 -26.83 0.85
N LEU A 74 -1.11 -26.22 -0.18
CA LEU A 74 -1.82 -26.94 -1.25
C LEU A 74 -0.86 -27.71 -2.17
N ASN A 75 0.31 -27.15 -2.48
CA ASN A 75 1.34 -27.84 -3.25
C ASN A 75 1.91 -29.04 -2.49
N GLU A 76 2.19 -28.88 -1.19
CA GLU A 76 2.63 -29.95 -0.30
C GLU A 76 1.60 -31.10 -0.28
N ALA A 77 0.32 -30.78 -0.10
CA ALA A 77 -0.76 -31.77 -0.12
C ALA A 77 -0.92 -32.48 -1.48
N GLN A 78 -0.48 -31.85 -2.57
CA GLN A 78 -0.47 -32.43 -3.93
C GLN A 78 0.84 -33.16 -4.26
N GLY A 79 1.82 -33.21 -3.33
CA GLY A 79 3.14 -33.79 -3.59
C GLY A 79 3.98 -32.99 -4.59
N LYS A 80 3.64 -31.72 -4.83
CA LYS A 80 4.39 -30.82 -5.71
C LYS A 80 5.50 -30.12 -4.92
N PRO A 81 6.67 -29.89 -5.54
CA PRO A 81 7.74 -29.14 -4.89
C PRO A 81 7.30 -27.68 -4.62
N GLU A 82 7.86 -27.08 -3.58
CA GLU A 82 7.66 -25.65 -3.30
C GLU A 82 8.08 -24.77 -4.47
N LEU A 83 7.36 -23.65 -4.63
CA LEU A 83 7.63 -22.67 -5.67
C LEU A 83 8.88 -21.85 -5.32
N LYS A 84 10.01 -22.20 -5.93
CA LYS A 84 11.26 -21.45 -5.76
C LYS A 84 11.06 -19.96 -6.09
N GLY A 85 11.49 -19.09 -5.17
CA GLY A 85 11.43 -17.64 -5.34
C GLY A 85 10.07 -17.00 -5.05
N PHE A 86 9.04 -17.79 -4.73
CA PHE A 86 7.70 -17.27 -4.45
C PHE A 86 7.62 -16.48 -3.14
N ASP A 87 8.47 -16.83 -2.18
CA ASP A 87 8.59 -16.19 -0.87
C ASP A 87 9.57 -15.02 -0.82
N LEU A 88 10.09 -14.60 -1.98
CA LEU A 88 10.97 -13.43 -2.04
C LEU A 88 10.17 -12.14 -1.72
N SER A 89 10.84 -11.28 -0.97
CA SER A 89 10.42 -9.90 -0.73
C SER A 89 11.32 -8.95 -1.51
N PRO A 90 10.77 -7.86 -2.07
CA PRO A 90 11.60 -6.86 -2.73
C PRO A 90 12.53 -6.20 -1.71
N LEU A 91 13.75 -5.90 -2.14
CA LEU A 91 14.71 -5.16 -1.31
C LEU A 91 14.19 -3.74 -1.04
N THR A 92 14.36 -3.31 0.19
CA THR A 92 14.12 -1.93 0.63
C THR A 92 15.16 -0.98 0.04
N PRO A 93 14.86 0.32 -0.05
CA PRO A 93 15.82 1.32 -0.52
C PRO A 93 17.12 1.34 0.29
N ASP A 94 17.05 1.03 1.59
CA ASP A 94 18.23 0.95 2.46
C ASP A 94 19.09 -0.27 2.13
N GLU A 95 18.49 -1.43 1.91
CA GLU A 95 19.19 -2.65 1.49
C GLU A 95 19.86 -2.45 0.13
N ILE A 96 19.18 -1.82 -0.82
CA ILE A 96 19.76 -1.49 -2.14
C ILE A 96 20.96 -0.55 -1.98
N ARG A 97 20.86 0.48 -1.13
CA ARG A 97 21.98 1.40 -0.85
C ARG A 97 23.16 0.70 -0.19
N ALA A 98 22.90 -0.23 0.73
CA ALA A 98 23.95 -1.00 1.40
C ALA A 98 24.71 -1.88 0.40
N ILE A 99 24.00 -2.57 -0.50
CA ILE A 99 24.61 -3.39 -1.56
C ILE A 99 25.45 -2.52 -2.51
N GLY A 100 24.93 -1.34 -2.89
CA GLY A 100 25.67 -0.40 -3.73
C GLY A 100 26.97 0.11 -3.09
N LYS A 101 27.02 0.25 -1.76
CA LYS A 101 28.26 0.60 -1.05
C LYS A 101 29.26 -0.55 -1.06
N THR A 102 28.80 -1.78 -0.82
CA THR A 102 29.69 -2.95 -0.78
C THR A 102 30.21 -3.38 -2.15
N MET A 103 29.48 -3.10 -3.24
CA MET A 103 29.90 -3.43 -4.60
C MET A 103 30.82 -2.37 -5.25
N ASN A 104 30.79 -1.13 -4.75
CA ASN A 104 31.64 -0.03 -5.23
C ASN A 104 32.87 0.24 -4.33
N SER A 105 33.09 -0.61 -3.33
CA SER A 105 34.29 -0.62 -2.47
C SER A 105 35.26 -1.69 -2.97
#